data_AF-F0SMN6-F1
#
_entry.id   AF-F0SMN6-F1
#
_cell.length_a   1.000
_cell.length_b   1.000
_cell.length_c   1.000
_cell.angle_alpha   90.00
_cell.angle_beta   90.00
_cell.angle_gamma   90.00
#
_symmetry.space_group_name_H-M   'P 1'
#
loop_
_entity.id
_entity.type
_entity.pdbx_description
1 polymer ?
#
loop_
_entity_poly.entity_id
_entity_poly.type
_entity_poly.pdbx_seq_one_letter_code
_entity_poly.pdbx_strand_id
1 'polypeptide(L)'
;MNTSTDQTIHEEQEQRRRHRHRLGWLMVGGIALAVLLLLAGLMWPEWQRQAYFQELRTQGVGIIQVQPEVYLLSDLSDTLQDYVGVSLPLPRRPARLDFTQVPLDDETLLRFIDEPYLQDLRMAEAEVTSPALLEFAKQADGLRMLTVLNCDQISPDTAREIRSQRPDVMLEYRGTAYLGIQASDFEQGCVVYYVQPKSAAEEAGLSSGDIILEFDGVKVDSFAQLVELIARRNPGDEVVVKYRVANEIRERVTRLRGWTD
;
A
#
# COMPACT_ATOMS: atom_id res chain seq x y z
N MET A 1 51.48 -15.84 -41.10
CA MET A 1 50.14 -15.49 -41.62
C MET A 1 49.17 -15.47 -40.46
N ASN A 2 48.86 -14.30 -39.89
CA ASN A 2 47.78 -14.14 -38.89
C ASN A 2 47.35 -12.66 -38.70
N THR A 3 47.62 -11.78 -39.68
CA THR A 3 47.33 -10.35 -39.58
C THR A 3 45.95 -9.96 -40.10
N SER A 4 45.29 -10.83 -40.87
CA SER A 4 43.97 -10.55 -41.47
C SER A 4 42.83 -10.72 -40.46
N THR A 5 42.89 -11.76 -39.62
CA THR A 5 41.83 -12.09 -38.65
C THR A 5 41.75 -11.10 -37.49
N ASP A 6 42.88 -10.53 -37.07
CA ASP A 6 42.94 -9.54 -35.98
C ASP A 6 42.35 -8.18 -36.40
N GLN A 7 42.55 -7.78 -37.66
CA GLN A 7 41.98 -6.54 -38.19
C GLN A 7 40.45 -6.62 -38.32
N THR A 8 39.92 -7.77 -38.76
CA THR A 8 38.47 -7.97 -38.89
C THR A 8 37.77 -7.94 -37.53
N ILE A 9 38.36 -8.55 -36.49
CA ILE A 9 37.81 -8.52 -35.12
C ILE A 9 37.82 -7.09 -34.56
N HIS A 10 38.87 -6.31 -34.83
CA HIS A 10 38.97 -4.94 -34.34
C HIS A 10 37.94 -4.00 -35.00
N GLU A 11 37.70 -4.14 -36.31
CA GLU A 11 36.68 -3.37 -37.03
C GLU A 11 35.25 -3.73 -36.60
N GLU A 12 34.97 -5.01 -36.34
CA GLU A 12 33.66 -5.46 -35.86
C GLU A 12 33.36 -4.95 -34.42
N GLN A 13 34.39 -4.90 -33.57
CA GLN A 13 34.32 -4.32 -32.23
C GLN A 13 34.04 -2.81 -32.26
N GLU A 14 34.66 -2.08 -33.19
CA GLU A 14 34.41 -0.65 -33.39
C GLU A 14 33.01 -0.36 -33.94
N GLN A 15 32.53 -1.14 -34.91
CA GLN A 15 31.18 -1.01 -35.42
C GLN A 15 30.13 -1.29 -34.34
N ARG A 16 30.34 -2.32 -33.50
CA ARG A 16 29.49 -2.60 -32.33
C ARG A 16 29.53 -1.51 -31.27
N ARG A 17 30.69 -0.83 -31.09
CA ARG A 17 30.80 0.34 -30.21
C ARG A 17 30.03 1.54 -30.76
N ARG A 18 30.16 1.85 -32.06
CA ARG A 18 29.41 2.94 -32.71
C ARG A 18 27.90 2.68 -32.72
N HIS A 19 27.49 1.43 -32.89
CA HIS A 19 26.08 1.05 -32.85
C HIS A 19 25.48 1.16 -31.44
N ARG A 20 26.21 0.70 -30.40
CA ARG A 20 25.83 0.92 -28.99
C ARG A 20 25.76 2.40 -28.61
N HIS A 21 26.69 3.22 -29.11
CA HIS A 21 26.65 4.67 -28.90
C HIS A 21 25.41 5.31 -29.54
N ARG A 22 25.04 4.92 -30.78
CA ARG A 22 23.84 5.42 -31.45
C ARG A 22 22.53 5.01 -30.76
N LEU A 23 22.44 3.77 -30.26
CA LEU A 23 21.29 3.30 -29.47
C LEU A 23 21.19 4.00 -28.10
N GLY A 24 22.34 4.27 -27.46
CA GLY A 24 22.39 5.05 -26.21
C GLY A 24 21.86 6.48 -26.39
N TRP A 25 22.19 7.14 -27.50
CA TRP A 25 21.67 8.50 -27.78
C TRP A 25 20.16 8.52 -28.10
N LEU A 26 19.62 7.48 -28.76
CA LEU A 26 18.18 7.36 -29.02
C LEU A 26 17.38 7.08 -27.73
N MET A 27 17.91 6.26 -26.82
CA MET A 27 17.32 6.00 -25.50
C MET A 27 17.37 7.23 -24.60
N VAL A 28 18.51 7.93 -24.54
CA VAL A 28 18.67 9.19 -23.79
C VAL A 28 17.74 10.28 -24.33
N GLY A 29 17.54 10.35 -25.66
CA GLY A 29 16.59 11.27 -26.29
C GLY A 29 15.12 10.96 -25.96
N GLY A 30 14.75 9.67 -25.94
CA GLY A 30 13.40 9.23 -25.54
C GLY A 30 13.10 9.47 -24.06
N ILE A 31 14.07 9.20 -23.18
CA ILE A 31 13.96 9.45 -21.75
C ILE A 31 13.93 10.96 -21.45
N ALA A 32 14.76 11.76 -22.12
CA ALA A 32 14.73 13.22 -22.00
C ALA A 32 13.39 13.81 -22.48
N LEU A 33 12.79 13.25 -23.53
CA LEU A 33 11.47 13.64 -24.01
C LEU A 33 10.37 13.26 -23.02
N ALA A 34 10.43 12.06 -22.42
CA ALA A 34 9.48 11.63 -21.38
C ALA A 34 9.57 12.52 -20.13
N VAL A 35 10.79 12.89 -19.71
CA VAL A 35 11.03 13.84 -18.60
C VAL A 35 10.53 15.24 -18.94
N LEU A 36 10.74 15.73 -20.17
CA LEU A 36 10.21 17.01 -20.63
C LEU A 36 8.68 17.03 -20.69
N LEU A 37 8.05 15.92 -21.09
CA LEU A 37 6.58 15.77 -21.10
C LEU A 37 6.01 15.68 -19.68
N LEU A 38 6.70 15.01 -18.76
CA LEU A 38 6.36 14.98 -17.33
C LEU A 38 6.46 16.36 -16.68
N LEU A 39 7.54 17.11 -16.97
CA LEU A 39 7.72 18.49 -16.52
C LEU A 39 6.69 19.45 -17.12
N ALA A 40 6.27 19.23 -18.37
CA ALA A 40 5.17 19.97 -18.99
C ALA A 40 3.82 19.64 -18.32
N GLY A 41 3.62 18.38 -17.92
CA GLY A 41 2.42 17.91 -17.20
C GLY A 41 2.25 18.52 -15.80
N LEU A 42 3.34 18.93 -15.15
CA LEU A 42 3.31 19.65 -13.86
C LEU A 42 2.62 21.03 -13.95
N MET A 43 2.54 21.62 -15.15
CA MET A 43 1.81 22.87 -15.38
C MET A 43 0.33 22.67 -15.75
N TRP A 44 -0.15 21.43 -15.82
CA TRP A 44 -1.55 21.15 -16.17
C TRP A 44 -2.49 21.25 -14.96
N PRO A 45 -3.76 21.61 -15.18
CA PRO A 45 -4.85 21.40 -14.23
C PRO A 45 -4.90 19.96 -13.69
N GLU A 46 -5.35 19.78 -12.44
CA GLU A 46 -5.33 18.47 -11.74
C GLU A 46 -5.98 17.33 -12.53
N TRP A 47 -7.09 17.60 -13.23
CA TRP A 47 -7.80 16.59 -14.01
C TRP A 47 -6.98 16.07 -15.21
N GLN A 48 -6.15 16.92 -15.84
CA GLN A 48 -5.25 16.51 -16.92
C GLN A 48 -4.05 15.73 -16.40
N ARG A 49 -3.54 16.08 -15.21
CA ARG A 49 -2.52 15.28 -14.52
C ARG A 49 -3.04 13.90 -14.18
N GLN A 50 -4.25 13.80 -13.63
CA GLN A 50 -4.87 12.52 -13.31
C GLN A 50 -5.07 11.64 -14.55
N ALA A 51 -5.56 12.19 -15.67
CA ALA A 51 -5.71 11.45 -16.93
C ALA A 51 -4.37 10.94 -17.49
N TYR A 52 -3.32 11.77 -17.44
CA TYR A 52 -1.98 11.40 -17.89
C TYR A 52 -1.35 10.29 -17.03
N PHE A 53 -1.48 10.39 -15.71
CA PHE A 53 -0.98 9.34 -14.81
C PHE A 53 -1.79 8.04 -14.92
N GLN A 54 -3.08 8.10 -15.28
CA GLN A 54 -3.86 6.91 -15.61
C GLN A 54 -3.37 6.23 -16.90
N GLU A 55 -3.05 7.01 -17.94
CA GLU A 55 -2.46 6.48 -19.19
C GLU A 55 -1.07 5.83 -18.96
N LEU A 56 -0.26 6.38 -18.04
CA LEU A 56 1.02 5.76 -17.67
C LEU A 56 0.82 4.46 -16.86
N ARG A 57 -0.23 4.38 -16.05
CA ARG A 57 -0.60 3.15 -15.32
C ARG A 57 -1.05 2.04 -16.28
N THR A 58 -1.81 2.35 -17.33
CA THR A 58 -2.21 1.35 -18.34
C THR A 58 -1.01 0.80 -19.13
N GLN A 59 0.11 1.54 -19.12
CA GLN A 59 1.38 1.13 -19.72
C GLN A 59 2.32 0.40 -18.73
N GLY A 60 1.86 0.12 -17.49
CA GLY A 60 2.61 -0.68 -16.51
C GLY A 60 3.64 0.10 -15.69
N VAL A 61 3.56 1.43 -15.63
CA VAL A 61 4.49 2.28 -14.83
C VAL A 61 3.93 2.46 -13.40
N GLY A 62 4.65 1.94 -12.40
CA GLY A 62 4.32 2.12 -10.97
C GLY A 62 4.68 3.53 -10.46
N ILE A 63 3.77 4.17 -9.72
CA ILE A 63 3.94 5.53 -9.19
C ILE A 63 3.72 5.54 -7.67
N ILE A 64 4.76 5.83 -6.90
CA ILE A 64 4.70 5.98 -5.43
C ILE A 64 4.27 7.42 -5.11
N GLN A 65 3.25 7.59 -4.26
CA GLN A 65 2.73 8.90 -3.88
C GLN A 65 3.28 9.33 -2.52
N VAL A 66 4.35 10.11 -2.52
CA VAL A 66 4.85 10.78 -1.32
C VAL A 66 4.07 12.11 -1.17
N GLN A 67 3.68 12.51 0.06
CA GLN A 67 2.96 13.78 0.35
C GLN A 67 3.67 14.55 1.47
N PRO A 68 3.68 15.91 1.46
CA PRO A 68 2.78 16.81 0.74
C PRO A 68 3.25 17.25 -0.66
N GLU A 69 4.38 16.76 -1.14
CA GLU A 69 4.94 17.13 -2.45
C GLU A 69 5.07 15.88 -3.34
N VAL A 70 4.64 16.00 -4.60
CA VAL A 70 4.86 14.96 -5.62
C VAL A 70 6.36 14.87 -5.90
N TYR A 71 6.97 13.75 -5.54
CA TYR A 71 8.38 13.45 -5.82
C TYR A 71 8.48 12.57 -7.08
N LEU A 72 9.47 12.84 -7.93
CA LEU A 72 9.72 12.07 -9.14
C LEU A 72 10.41 10.75 -8.75
N LEU A 73 10.36 9.73 -9.62
CA LEU A 73 11.07 8.43 -9.46
C LEU A 73 12.60 8.58 -9.19
N SER A 74 13.13 9.79 -9.25
CA SER A 74 14.47 10.22 -8.84
C SER A 74 14.74 10.24 -7.33
N ASP A 75 13.72 10.04 -6.48
CA ASP A 75 13.80 10.32 -5.04
C ASP A 75 13.79 9.07 -4.14
N LEU A 76 14.18 7.89 -4.67
CA LEU A 76 14.11 6.60 -3.98
C LEU A 76 15.49 6.05 -3.58
N SER A 77 15.55 5.25 -2.50
CA SER A 77 16.79 4.74 -1.86
C SER A 77 17.71 3.95 -2.82
N ASP A 78 18.98 3.73 -2.46
CA ASP A 78 19.94 2.95 -3.28
C ASP A 78 19.37 1.58 -3.70
N THR A 79 18.52 1.03 -2.85
CA THR A 79 17.84 -0.22 -3.06
C THR A 79 16.73 -0.16 -4.12
N LEU A 80 16.10 0.99 -4.28
CA LEU A 80 15.19 1.31 -5.38
C LEU A 80 15.94 1.83 -6.61
N GLN A 81 17.11 2.45 -6.45
CA GLN A 81 18.00 2.77 -7.57
C GLN A 81 18.53 1.50 -8.25
N ASP A 82 18.77 0.42 -7.51
CA ASP A 82 19.11 -0.89 -8.08
C ASP A 82 17.92 -1.55 -8.80
N TYR A 83 16.69 -1.29 -8.33
CA TYR A 83 15.46 -1.74 -8.99
C TYR A 83 15.12 -0.92 -10.26
N VAL A 84 15.51 0.36 -10.31
CA VAL A 84 15.09 1.33 -11.36
C VAL A 84 16.25 1.75 -12.30
N GLY A 85 17.52 1.53 -11.92
CA GLY A 85 18.70 1.60 -12.78
C GLY A 85 19.30 2.98 -13.09
N VAL A 86 19.08 4.03 -12.27
CA VAL A 86 19.55 5.41 -12.56
C VAL A 86 20.11 6.11 -11.31
N SER A 87 21.24 6.82 -11.43
CA SER A 87 21.89 7.58 -10.34
C SER A 87 21.75 9.10 -10.56
N LEU A 88 21.16 9.79 -9.58
CA LEU A 88 20.97 11.24 -9.51
C LEU A 88 21.11 11.74 -8.05
N PRO A 89 21.43 13.03 -7.79
CA PRO A 89 21.69 13.53 -6.44
C PRO A 89 20.39 13.89 -5.67
N LEU A 90 20.25 13.35 -4.45
CA LEU A 90 19.01 13.20 -3.64
C LEU A 90 18.66 14.38 -2.70
N PRO A 91 17.35 14.64 -2.40
CA PRO A 91 16.90 15.20 -1.13
C PRO A 91 16.98 14.13 -0.03
N ARG A 92 17.46 14.49 1.16
CA ARG A 92 18.29 13.53 1.88
C ARG A 92 17.61 12.26 2.39
N ARG A 93 16.35 12.21 2.87
CA ARG A 93 15.64 10.95 3.28
C ARG A 93 14.12 11.17 3.49
N PRO A 94 13.21 10.32 2.98
CA PRO A 94 11.75 10.48 3.12
C PRO A 94 11.23 10.06 4.50
N ALA A 95 10.28 10.82 5.05
CA ALA A 95 9.61 10.48 6.32
C ALA A 95 8.39 9.56 6.16
N ARG A 96 7.83 9.48 4.94
CA ARG A 96 6.66 8.67 4.60
C ARG A 96 6.92 7.87 3.32
N LEU A 97 6.54 6.60 3.34
CA LEU A 97 6.47 5.73 2.15
C LEU A 97 5.03 5.22 1.97
N ASP A 98 4.51 5.29 0.74
CA ASP A 98 3.14 4.90 0.42
C ASP A 98 3.10 3.90 -0.76
N PHE A 99 2.87 2.64 -0.42
CA PHE A 99 2.73 1.50 -1.33
C PHE A 99 1.26 1.09 -1.52
N THR A 100 0.31 2.01 -1.36
CA THR A 100 -1.11 1.69 -1.60
C THR A 100 -1.49 1.53 -3.07
N GLN A 101 -0.60 1.92 -3.99
CA GLN A 101 -0.80 1.88 -5.45
C GLN A 101 0.39 1.21 -6.16
N VAL A 102 1.32 0.62 -5.41
CA VAL A 102 2.57 0.06 -5.91
C VAL A 102 2.81 -1.26 -5.20
N PRO A 103 3.19 -2.33 -5.92
CA PRO A 103 3.47 -3.61 -5.29
C PRO A 103 4.62 -3.48 -4.29
N LEU A 104 4.49 -4.22 -3.20
CA LEU A 104 5.50 -4.33 -2.16
C LEU A 104 5.59 -5.80 -1.75
N ASP A 105 6.79 -6.35 -1.79
CA ASP A 105 7.11 -7.71 -1.34
C ASP A 105 8.00 -7.67 -0.08
N ASP A 106 8.23 -8.84 0.50
CA ASP A 106 9.05 -9.01 1.70
C ASP A 106 10.47 -8.43 1.54
N GLU A 107 11.14 -8.76 0.43
CA GLU A 107 12.51 -8.32 0.20
C GLU A 107 12.57 -6.78 0.18
N THR A 108 11.69 -6.16 -0.60
CA THR A 108 11.58 -4.70 -0.74
C THR A 108 11.23 -4.03 0.57
N LEU A 109 10.33 -4.59 1.37
CA LEU A 109 9.98 -4.05 2.69
C LEU A 109 11.18 -4.04 3.64
N LEU A 110 11.90 -5.17 3.74
CA LEU A 110 13.01 -5.32 4.69
C LEU A 110 14.17 -4.38 4.37
N ARG A 111 14.33 -4.00 3.10
CA ARG A 111 15.31 -3.00 2.65
C ARG A 111 15.08 -1.60 3.26
N PHE A 112 13.90 -1.30 3.81
CA PHE A 112 13.60 -0.04 4.48
C PHE A 112 13.82 -0.06 5.99
N ILE A 113 14.26 -1.18 6.59
CA ILE A 113 14.57 -1.24 8.03
C ILE A 113 15.60 -0.19 8.42
N ASP A 114 16.63 -0.04 7.58
CA ASP A 114 17.76 0.84 7.83
C ASP A 114 17.47 2.32 7.50
N GLU A 115 16.25 2.67 7.08
CA GLU A 115 15.88 4.05 6.72
C GLU A 115 15.65 4.92 7.98
N PRO A 116 16.61 5.78 8.35
CA PRO A 116 16.66 6.34 9.70
C PRO A 116 15.69 7.51 9.93
N TYR A 117 14.98 7.97 8.90
CA TYR A 117 13.91 8.97 9.07
C TYR A 117 12.53 8.46 8.68
N LEU A 118 12.38 7.18 8.33
CA LEU A 118 11.08 6.62 8.03
C LEU A 118 10.20 6.65 9.28
N GLN A 119 9.10 7.41 9.21
CA GLN A 119 8.14 7.56 10.30
C GLN A 119 6.77 6.98 9.94
N ASP A 120 6.42 6.92 8.66
CA ASP A 120 5.10 6.49 8.20
C ASP A 120 5.25 5.54 7.01
N LEU A 121 4.74 4.32 7.15
CA LEU A 121 4.68 3.36 6.06
C LEU A 121 3.23 2.94 5.82
N ARG A 122 2.77 3.05 4.58
CA ARG A 122 1.44 2.65 4.15
C ARG A 122 1.56 1.61 3.06
N MET A 123 0.76 0.55 3.12
CA MET A 123 0.67 -0.48 2.12
C MET A 123 -0.78 -0.91 1.91
N ALA A 124 -1.13 -1.26 0.68
CA ALA A 124 -2.39 -1.91 0.35
C ALA A 124 -2.15 -3.03 -0.65
N GLU A 125 -2.82 -4.18 -0.48
CA GLU A 125 -2.71 -5.33 -1.42
C GLU A 125 -1.26 -5.77 -1.66
N ALA A 126 -0.41 -5.64 -0.62
CA ALA A 126 1.00 -5.98 -0.70
C ALA A 126 1.21 -7.50 -0.56
N GLU A 127 2.20 -8.04 -1.27
CA GLU A 127 2.66 -9.42 -1.17
C GLU A 127 3.65 -9.58 0.00
N VAL A 128 3.33 -8.94 1.13
CA VAL A 128 4.13 -8.98 2.35
C VAL A 128 3.59 -10.05 3.29
N THR A 129 4.48 -10.91 3.79
CA THR A 129 4.15 -11.96 4.73
C THR A 129 4.19 -11.47 6.17
N SER A 130 3.44 -12.17 7.04
CA SER A 130 3.42 -11.90 8.48
C SER A 130 4.82 -11.86 9.13
N PRO A 131 5.75 -12.81 8.86
CA PRO A 131 7.11 -12.74 9.40
C PRO A 131 7.88 -11.49 8.98
N ALA A 132 7.85 -11.13 7.70
CA ALA A 132 8.58 -9.97 7.19
C ALA A 132 8.04 -8.65 7.76
N LEU A 133 6.72 -8.49 7.84
CA LEU A 133 6.12 -7.31 8.47
C LEU A 133 6.53 -7.19 9.94
N LEU A 134 6.50 -8.30 10.67
CA LEU A 134 6.86 -8.33 12.09
C LEU A 134 8.34 -8.00 12.29
N GLU A 135 9.22 -8.54 11.43
CA GLU A 135 10.64 -8.22 11.42
C GLU A 135 10.88 -6.73 11.15
N PHE A 136 10.25 -6.19 10.10
CA PHE A 136 10.32 -4.77 9.76
C PHE A 136 9.85 -3.89 10.93
N ALA A 137 8.67 -4.17 11.49
CA ALA A 137 8.11 -3.41 12.60
C ALA A 137 8.97 -3.48 13.87
N LYS A 138 9.71 -4.56 14.09
CA LYS A 138 10.64 -4.70 15.22
C LYS A 138 11.89 -3.85 15.06
N GLN A 139 12.44 -3.76 13.85
CA GLN A 139 13.74 -3.15 13.60
C GLN A 139 13.65 -1.67 13.13
N ALA A 140 12.51 -1.24 12.58
CA ALA A 140 12.30 0.14 12.16
C ALA A 140 12.08 1.06 13.38
N ASP A 141 13.17 1.53 13.99
CA ASP A 141 13.16 2.36 15.21
C ASP A 141 12.43 3.71 15.03
N GLY A 142 12.55 4.30 13.84
CA GLY A 142 11.95 5.60 13.50
C GLY A 142 10.43 5.55 13.26
N LEU A 143 9.86 4.36 13.07
CA LEU A 143 8.47 4.20 12.67
C LEU A 143 7.51 4.71 13.75
N ARG A 144 6.47 5.42 13.32
CA ARG A 144 5.41 5.99 14.17
C ARG A 144 4.01 5.65 13.67
N MET A 145 3.86 5.45 12.36
CA MET A 145 2.62 5.09 11.71
C MET A 145 2.85 3.91 10.78
N LEU A 146 2.01 2.90 10.91
CA LEU A 146 1.99 1.75 10.01
C LEU A 146 0.55 1.52 9.57
N THR A 147 0.31 1.57 8.26
CA THR A 147 -1.00 1.31 7.66
C THR A 147 -0.91 0.09 6.76
N VAL A 148 -1.67 -0.95 7.08
CA VAL A 148 -1.75 -2.21 6.35
C VAL A 148 -3.20 -2.43 5.94
N LEU A 149 -3.48 -2.40 4.64
CA LEU A 149 -4.83 -2.48 4.09
C LEU A 149 -4.94 -3.66 3.12
N ASN A 150 -5.99 -4.47 3.25
CA ASN A 150 -6.31 -5.48 2.24
C ASN A 150 -5.13 -6.43 1.90
N CYS A 151 -4.27 -6.75 2.87
CA CYS A 151 -3.15 -7.66 2.70
C CYS A 151 -3.52 -9.04 3.24
N ASP A 152 -3.68 -10.02 2.36
CA ASP A 152 -4.17 -11.37 2.65
C ASP A 152 -3.13 -12.27 3.34
N GLN A 153 -1.83 -12.02 3.11
CA GLN A 153 -0.71 -12.76 3.72
C GLN A 153 -0.33 -12.26 5.12
N ILE A 154 -1.01 -11.22 5.62
CA ILE A 154 -0.79 -10.64 6.95
C ILE A 154 -1.94 -11.03 7.87
N SER A 155 -1.65 -11.85 8.88
CA SER A 155 -2.67 -12.30 9.84
C SER A 155 -3.04 -11.21 10.85
N PRO A 156 -4.27 -11.23 11.41
CA PRO A 156 -4.65 -10.34 12.50
C PRO A 156 -3.82 -10.54 13.78
N ASP A 157 -3.30 -11.75 14.00
CA ASP A 157 -2.41 -12.04 15.13
C ASP A 157 -1.07 -11.31 15.01
N THR A 158 -0.56 -11.14 13.79
CA THR A 158 0.63 -10.31 13.50
C THR A 158 0.40 -8.86 13.91
N ALA A 159 -0.76 -8.30 13.55
CA ALA A 159 -1.12 -6.93 13.93
C ALA A 159 -1.24 -6.78 15.46
N ARG A 160 -1.80 -7.79 16.15
CA ARG A 160 -1.86 -7.81 17.61
C ARG A 160 -0.46 -7.88 18.24
N GLU A 161 0.42 -8.70 17.69
CA GLU A 161 1.80 -8.81 18.15
C GLU A 161 2.56 -7.48 18.01
N ILE A 162 2.45 -6.82 16.86
CA ILE A 162 3.06 -5.50 16.62
C ILE A 162 2.55 -4.48 17.63
N ARG A 163 1.22 -4.40 17.89
CA ARG A 163 0.66 -3.46 18.89
C ARG A 163 1.18 -3.73 20.31
N SER A 164 1.37 -5.01 20.66
CA SER A 164 1.88 -5.40 21.98
C SER A 164 3.36 -5.02 22.16
N GLN A 165 4.16 -5.23 21.12
CA GLN A 165 5.62 -5.01 21.18
C GLN A 165 6.04 -3.57 20.87
N ARG A 166 5.26 -2.87 20.04
CA ARG A 166 5.50 -1.50 19.57
C ARG A 166 4.26 -0.62 19.83
N PRO A 167 3.90 -0.37 21.10
CA PRO A 167 2.77 0.51 21.43
C PRO A 167 3.02 1.97 21.04
N ASP A 168 4.26 2.33 20.71
CA ASP A 168 4.67 3.61 20.16
C ASP A 168 4.29 3.79 18.67
N VAL A 169 3.99 2.69 17.96
CA VAL A 169 3.58 2.72 16.56
C VAL A 169 2.06 2.69 16.48
N MET A 170 1.48 3.73 15.89
CA MET A 170 0.07 3.74 15.53
C MET A 170 -0.17 2.78 14.36
N LEU A 171 -0.77 1.63 14.65
CA LEU A 171 -1.07 0.59 13.66
C LEU A 171 -2.54 0.64 13.21
N GLU A 172 -2.75 1.07 11.97
CA GLU A 172 -3.98 0.83 11.22
C GLU A 172 -3.86 -0.49 10.45
N TYR A 173 -4.65 -1.48 10.83
CA TYR A 173 -4.72 -2.76 10.13
C TYR A 173 -6.15 -3.05 9.72
N ARG A 174 -6.38 -3.25 8.42
CA ARG A 174 -7.66 -3.63 7.85
C ARG A 174 -7.47 -4.88 7.00
N GLY A 175 -8.21 -5.94 7.34
CA GLY A 175 -8.25 -7.16 6.55
C GLY A 175 -8.96 -6.98 5.20
N THR A 176 -9.10 -8.08 4.47
CA THR A 176 -9.66 -8.10 3.12
C THR A 176 -11.18 -7.98 3.09
N ALA A 177 -11.85 -8.45 4.15
CA ALA A 177 -13.28 -8.30 4.35
C ALA A 177 -13.63 -6.98 5.07
N TYR A 178 -14.83 -6.46 4.80
CA TYR A 178 -15.39 -5.31 5.51
C TYR A 178 -16.89 -5.45 5.76
N LEU A 179 -17.33 -4.87 6.87
CA LEU A 179 -18.74 -4.80 7.27
C LEU A 179 -19.45 -3.57 6.68
N GLY A 180 -18.72 -2.46 6.48
CA GLY A 180 -19.24 -1.23 5.86
C GLY A 180 -19.84 -0.25 6.86
N ILE A 181 -19.18 -0.08 7.99
CA ILE A 181 -19.57 0.88 9.03
C ILE A 181 -18.44 1.85 9.32
N GLN A 182 -18.80 3.01 9.83
CA GLN A 182 -17.91 3.80 10.68
C GLN A 182 -18.51 3.83 12.07
N ALA A 183 -17.69 3.48 13.06
CA ALA A 183 -18.10 3.33 14.44
C ALA A 183 -17.00 3.76 15.42
N SER A 184 -17.37 4.00 16.66
CA SER A 184 -16.46 4.33 17.76
C SER A 184 -16.83 3.54 19.00
N ASP A 185 -15.89 3.44 19.94
CA ASP A 185 -16.13 2.79 21.24
C ASP A 185 -17.30 3.47 21.98
N PHE A 186 -18.19 2.67 22.57
CA PHE A 186 -19.31 3.17 23.34
C PHE A 186 -19.72 2.19 24.44
N GLU A 187 -19.48 2.57 25.71
CA GLU A 187 -19.81 1.81 26.93
C GLU A 187 -19.62 0.29 26.78
N GLN A 188 -20.69 -0.40 26.39
CA GLN A 188 -20.71 -1.81 26.02
C GLN A 188 -20.91 -1.91 24.50
N GLY A 189 -19.82 -1.99 23.75
CA GLY A 189 -19.84 -2.18 22.30
C GLY A 189 -19.33 -0.99 21.48
N CYS A 190 -19.79 -0.93 20.23
CA CYS A 190 -19.39 0.08 19.26
C CYS A 190 -20.61 0.82 18.72
N VAL A 191 -20.68 2.14 18.88
CA VAL A 191 -21.74 2.96 18.29
C VAL A 191 -21.45 3.23 16.82
N VAL A 192 -22.38 2.86 15.96
CA VAL A 192 -22.33 3.11 14.52
C VAL A 192 -22.80 4.53 14.26
N TYR A 193 -22.03 5.31 13.51
CA TYR A 193 -22.46 6.66 13.09
C TYR A 193 -22.64 6.78 11.58
N TYR A 194 -22.07 5.85 10.80
CA TYR A 194 -22.31 5.76 9.37
C TYR A 194 -22.38 4.30 8.91
N VAL A 195 -23.29 4.02 7.99
CA VAL A 195 -23.43 2.74 7.29
C VAL A 195 -23.26 3.02 5.80
N GLN A 196 -22.33 2.29 5.18
CA GLN A 196 -22.05 2.40 3.76
C GLN A 196 -23.19 1.77 2.94
N PRO A 197 -23.74 2.44 1.91
CA PRO A 197 -24.72 1.83 1.03
C PRO A 197 -24.19 0.57 0.35
N LYS A 198 -25.07 -0.41 0.14
CA LYS A 198 -24.78 -1.74 -0.44
C LYS A 198 -23.77 -2.59 0.33
N SER A 199 -23.50 -2.23 1.59
CA SER A 199 -22.59 -2.99 2.46
C SER A 199 -23.28 -4.13 3.17
N ALA A 200 -22.47 -5.00 3.78
CA ALA A 200 -22.95 -6.05 4.69
C ALA A 200 -23.75 -5.47 5.87
N ALA A 201 -23.36 -4.30 6.38
CA ALA A 201 -24.09 -3.63 7.45
C ALA A 201 -25.47 -3.15 7.02
N GLU A 202 -25.59 -2.57 5.83
CA GLU A 202 -26.89 -2.17 5.28
C GLU A 202 -27.80 -3.39 5.06
N GLU A 203 -27.25 -4.48 4.52
CA GLU A 203 -27.95 -5.76 4.35
C GLU A 203 -28.41 -6.35 5.69
N ALA A 204 -27.61 -6.22 6.74
CA ALA A 204 -27.98 -6.58 8.10
C ALA A 204 -29.06 -5.65 8.71
N GLY A 205 -29.38 -4.53 8.06
CA GLY A 205 -30.30 -3.52 8.59
C GLY A 205 -29.73 -2.72 9.75
N LEU A 206 -28.40 -2.56 9.82
CA LEU A 206 -27.76 -1.61 10.73
C LEU A 206 -28.03 -0.17 10.28
N SER A 207 -28.03 0.75 11.23
CA SER A 207 -28.21 2.18 10.99
C SER A 207 -27.35 3.01 11.94
N SER A 208 -27.19 4.29 11.60
CA SER A 208 -26.56 5.26 12.50
C SER A 208 -27.33 5.33 13.83
N GLY A 209 -26.60 5.28 14.95
CA GLY A 209 -27.13 5.21 16.31
C GLY A 209 -27.21 3.79 16.88
N ASP A 210 -27.07 2.74 16.06
CA ASP A 210 -27.04 1.36 16.54
C ASP A 210 -25.73 1.04 17.27
N ILE A 211 -25.80 0.13 18.25
CA ILE A 211 -24.63 -0.26 19.04
C ILE A 211 -24.36 -1.74 18.82
N ILE A 212 -23.23 -2.08 18.21
CA ILE A 212 -22.80 -3.46 17.99
C ILE A 212 -22.29 -4.04 19.31
N LEU A 213 -22.84 -5.18 19.72
CA LEU A 213 -22.56 -5.84 20.99
C LEU A 213 -21.78 -7.13 20.81
N GLU A 214 -22.08 -7.90 19.77
CA GLU A 214 -21.40 -9.17 19.46
C GLU A 214 -21.24 -9.33 17.96
N PHE A 215 -20.14 -9.98 17.57
CA PHE A 215 -19.82 -10.34 16.19
C PHE A 215 -19.43 -11.82 16.16
N ASP A 216 -20.22 -12.61 15.43
CA ASP A 216 -20.11 -14.07 15.31
C ASP A 216 -20.02 -14.79 16.66
N GLY A 217 -20.93 -14.42 17.58
CA GLY A 217 -20.98 -14.96 18.95
C GLY A 217 -19.88 -14.47 19.89
N VAL A 218 -18.95 -13.64 19.42
CA VAL A 218 -17.90 -13.02 20.25
C VAL A 218 -18.33 -11.64 20.70
N LYS A 219 -18.27 -11.38 22.01
CA LYS A 219 -18.54 -10.06 22.57
C LYS A 219 -17.56 -9.01 22.05
N VAL A 220 -18.11 -7.89 21.62
CA VAL A 220 -17.38 -6.72 21.14
C VAL A 220 -17.41 -5.66 22.24
N ASP A 221 -16.23 -5.31 22.74
CA ASP A 221 -16.04 -4.29 23.78
C ASP A 221 -15.36 -3.02 23.23
N SER A 222 -14.77 -3.08 22.02
CA SER A 222 -14.17 -1.92 21.35
C SER A 222 -14.21 -2.05 19.83
N PHE A 223 -14.09 -0.91 19.14
CA PHE A 223 -14.05 -0.84 17.68
C PHE A 223 -12.79 -1.52 17.14
N ALA A 224 -11.65 -1.38 17.82
CA ALA A 224 -10.43 -2.09 17.46
C ALA A 224 -10.61 -3.61 17.47
N GLN A 225 -11.31 -4.14 18.49
CA GLN A 225 -11.64 -5.57 18.56
C GLN A 225 -12.59 -5.99 17.43
N LEU A 226 -13.62 -5.18 17.13
CA LEU A 226 -14.53 -5.45 16.01
C LEU A 226 -13.79 -5.53 14.67
N VAL A 227 -12.91 -4.57 14.40
CA VAL A 227 -12.06 -4.56 13.19
C VAL A 227 -11.21 -5.83 13.13
N GLU A 228 -10.65 -6.27 14.26
CA GLU A 228 -9.86 -7.50 14.31
C GLU A 228 -10.71 -8.75 14.03
N LEU A 229 -11.91 -8.84 14.59
CA LEU A 229 -12.84 -9.94 14.35
C LEU A 229 -13.28 -10.02 12.88
N ILE A 230 -13.53 -8.87 12.25
CA ILE A 230 -13.85 -8.78 10.82
C ILE A 230 -12.63 -9.18 9.98
N ALA A 231 -11.43 -8.73 10.33
CA ALA A 231 -10.22 -9.02 9.58
C ALA A 231 -9.80 -10.50 9.60
N ARG A 232 -10.36 -11.31 10.50
CA ARG A 232 -10.21 -12.78 10.52
C ARG A 232 -11.11 -13.50 9.51
N ARG A 233 -11.96 -12.76 8.79
CA ARG A 233 -12.92 -13.29 7.82
C ARG A 233 -12.53 -12.92 6.42
N ASN A 234 -13.09 -13.65 5.45
CA ASN A 234 -12.92 -13.39 4.04
C ASN A 234 -14.16 -12.70 3.45
N PRO A 235 -13.99 -11.96 2.35
CA PRO A 235 -15.12 -11.51 1.53
C PRO A 235 -16.03 -12.70 1.19
N GLY A 236 -17.34 -12.53 1.35
CA GLY A 236 -18.31 -13.59 1.11
C GLY A 236 -18.66 -14.46 2.31
N ASP A 237 -17.91 -14.37 3.43
CA ASP A 237 -18.27 -15.07 4.66
C ASP A 237 -19.61 -14.57 5.22
N GLU A 238 -20.46 -15.51 5.63
CA GLU A 238 -21.68 -15.20 6.38
C GLU A 238 -21.34 -15.09 7.87
N VAL A 239 -21.71 -13.96 8.47
CA VAL A 239 -21.44 -13.65 9.87
C VAL A 239 -22.71 -13.20 10.57
N VAL A 240 -22.78 -13.46 11.87
CA VAL A 240 -23.89 -13.01 12.71
C VAL A 240 -23.48 -11.72 13.43
N VAL A 241 -24.27 -10.66 13.29
CA VAL A 241 -24.06 -9.41 14.02
C VAL A 241 -25.21 -9.20 15.00
N LYS A 242 -24.86 -9.02 16.27
CA LYS A 242 -25.82 -8.67 17.31
C LYS A 242 -25.61 -7.22 17.71
N TYR A 243 -26.68 -6.45 17.64
CA TYR A 243 -26.64 -5.01 17.85
C TYR A 243 -27.90 -4.53 18.57
N ARG A 244 -27.79 -3.39 19.23
CA ARG A 244 -28.87 -2.74 19.95
C ARG A 244 -29.39 -1.56 19.15
N VAL A 245 -30.70 -1.55 18.93
CA VAL A 245 -31.47 -0.46 18.33
C VAL A 245 -32.33 0.15 19.43
N ALA A 246 -31.98 1.35 19.89
CA ALA A 246 -32.56 1.95 21.10
C ALA A 246 -32.48 1.00 22.31
N ASN A 247 -33.60 0.35 22.68
CA ASN A 247 -33.69 -0.61 23.80
C ASN A 247 -33.91 -2.06 23.35
N GLU A 248 -33.96 -2.34 22.05
CA GLU A 248 -34.16 -3.68 21.51
C GLU A 248 -32.82 -4.26 21.05
N ILE A 249 -32.58 -5.54 21.35
CA ILE A 249 -31.45 -6.28 20.80
C ILE A 249 -31.92 -7.03 19.56
N ARG A 250 -31.18 -6.88 18.47
CA ARG A 250 -31.39 -7.58 17.21
C ARG A 250 -30.17 -8.39 16.86
N GLU A 251 -30.42 -9.48 16.15
CA GLU A 251 -29.39 -10.37 15.64
C GLU A 251 -29.71 -10.68 14.18
N ARG A 252 -28.73 -10.50 13.31
CA ARG A 252 -28.88 -10.64 11.86
C ARG A 252 -27.68 -11.32 11.26
N VAL A 253 -27.95 -12.23 10.33
CA VAL A 253 -26.93 -12.83 9.47
C VAL A 253 -26.70 -11.87 8.31
N THR A 254 -25.45 -11.61 7.96
CA THR A 254 -25.07 -10.83 6.79
C THR A 254 -23.83 -11.40 6.14
N ARG A 255 -23.61 -11.07 4.86
CA ARG A 255 -22.45 -11.50 4.10
C ARG A 255 -21.44 -10.37 3.96
N LEU A 256 -20.23 -10.59 4.46
CA LEU A 256 -19.15 -9.61 4.35
C LEU A 256 -18.78 -9.32 2.90
N ARG A 257 -18.35 -8.08 2.65
CA ARG A 257 -17.94 -7.61 1.32
C ARG A 257 -16.41 -7.45 1.26
N GLY A 258 -15.82 -7.50 0.07
CA GLY A 258 -14.42 -7.17 -0.16
C GLY A 258 -14.25 -5.71 -0.57
N TRP A 259 -13.17 -5.06 -0.17
CA TRP A 259 -12.94 -3.62 -0.42
C TRP A 259 -12.98 -3.22 -1.91
N THR A 260 -12.85 -4.19 -2.81
CA THR A 260 -12.82 -4.04 -4.28
C THR A 260 -14.14 -4.41 -4.97
N ASP A 261 -15.18 -4.79 -4.22
CA ASP A 261 -16.50 -5.23 -4.75
C ASP A 261 -17.43 -4.06 -5.17
#